data_AF-M2V1G1-F1
#
_entry.id   AF-M2V1G1-F1
#
_cell.length_a   1.000
_cell.length_b   1.000
_cell.length_c   1.000
_cell.angle_alpha   90.00
_cell.angle_beta   90.00
_cell.angle_gamma   90.00
#
_symmetry.space_group_name_H-M   'P 1'
#
loop_
_entity.id
_entity.type
_entity.pdbx_description
1 polymer ?
#
loop_
_entity_poly.entity_id
_entity_poly.type
_entity_poly.pdbx_seq_one_letter_code
_entity_poly.pdbx_strand_id
1 'polypeptide(L)'
;MASLSEQFTPDAFSRTEVQDMLDDAQLDAGYLYTNIPCLRDQLQHLLWEAIEECNSRHVDPMEVLHRAMFNERTILDAYNKHRLGNAVTPFNARVLDPENALEYREEENIPEVLGWFPLRATVSKRDVDIQALPIYQVGQTTKADQEHTMESSSSETLTLPNRTPQKPANSESPTTWTPSTSSASLNYNKLRDAPSPWLPFPSGNLTMAEITAFLPQSIKSFDIIDRFISNGALAMTLASMINHYRTMPAGPIENNTIYRMMKGQMNIRAKTNPAYKSWTVTTHTDIKKPTPFNPASVSVSNFHTPDNLMSSPQSPQTIPFRDLATGVEVMPSGPDALDLTRCIQYSLDHRDEDWIYPTDFAALVQRIGGPAPVHREHADAAAIARHSAGLRLAKVRRAPPGRSRRVRAVQRKKAVVEESESESESEEELLDHASASTSSLSSSFDHGDAHADGDAIPGSTPPSPTKRKFASSSSSSSSSSSSENAESPLSAKRYRKTATRSSVSKAVEEDESDGDGYVGPKTKARKTASGVATRSSGRTKRFAGSYCD
;
A
#
# COMPACT_ATOMS: atom_id res chain seq x y z
N MET A 1 -12.56 -49.43 9.22
CA MET A 1 -13.08 -48.06 9.44
C MET A 1 -13.02 -47.78 10.93
N ALA A 2 -12.03 -47.01 11.38
CA ALA A 2 -11.92 -46.56 12.77
C ALA A 2 -12.51 -45.14 12.88
N SER A 3 -13.25 -44.86 13.95
CA SER A 3 -13.87 -43.55 14.17
C SER A 3 -12.82 -42.53 14.59
N LEU A 4 -12.35 -41.70 13.65
CA LEU A 4 -11.52 -40.52 13.92
C LEU A 4 -12.39 -39.39 14.47
N SER A 5 -12.95 -39.63 15.66
CA SER A 5 -13.67 -38.64 16.46
C SER A 5 -12.88 -38.35 17.73
N GLU A 6 -11.69 -37.76 17.60
CA GLU A 6 -11.15 -36.97 18.71
C GLU A 6 -12.11 -35.82 18.94
N GLN A 7 -12.77 -35.85 20.09
CA GLN A 7 -13.94 -35.02 20.35
C GLN A 7 -13.51 -33.58 20.56
N PHE A 8 -13.80 -32.76 19.55
CA PHE A 8 -13.84 -31.31 19.66
C PHE A 8 -14.64 -30.93 20.91
N THR A 9 -14.01 -30.27 21.89
CA THR A 9 -14.71 -29.86 23.12
C THR A 9 -15.75 -28.79 22.77
N PRO A 10 -17.06 -28.98 23.05
CA PRO A 10 -18.13 -28.15 22.47
C PRO A 10 -18.15 -26.66 22.83
N ASP A 11 -17.33 -26.20 23.79
CA ASP A 11 -17.34 -24.83 24.32
C ASP A 11 -16.33 -23.87 23.64
N ALA A 12 -15.87 -24.17 22.41
CA ALA A 12 -14.71 -23.50 21.81
C ALA A 12 -14.91 -21.99 21.50
N PHE A 13 -16.09 -21.58 21.00
CA PHE A 13 -16.33 -20.20 20.59
C PHE A 13 -17.71 -19.69 21.01
N SER A 14 -17.75 -18.44 21.48
CA SER A 14 -19.01 -17.72 21.65
C SER A 14 -19.63 -17.34 20.30
N ARG A 15 -20.95 -17.14 20.26
CA ARG A 15 -21.67 -16.65 19.06
C ARG A 15 -21.04 -15.38 18.47
N THR A 16 -20.59 -14.46 19.32
CA THR A 16 -19.90 -13.23 18.89
C THR A 16 -18.55 -13.52 18.25
N GLU A 17 -17.78 -14.48 18.74
CA GLU A 17 -16.51 -14.86 18.11
C GLU A 17 -16.72 -15.57 16.76
N VAL A 18 -17.77 -16.39 16.63
CA VAL A 18 -18.14 -16.97 15.34
C VAL A 18 -18.56 -15.88 14.35
N GLN A 19 -19.37 -14.92 14.78
CA GLN A 19 -19.77 -13.77 13.97
C GLN A 19 -18.55 -12.93 13.54
N ASP A 20 -17.65 -12.60 14.46
CA ASP A 20 -16.39 -11.89 14.17
C ASP A 20 -15.51 -12.65 13.14
N MET A 21 -15.52 -13.99 13.15
CA MET A 21 -14.79 -14.81 12.18
C MET A 21 -15.44 -14.84 10.79
N LEU A 22 -16.77 -14.82 10.73
CA LEU A 22 -17.52 -14.76 9.47
C LEU A 22 -17.41 -13.37 8.80
N ASP A 23 -17.54 -12.29 9.59
CA ASP A 23 -17.33 -10.91 9.12
C ASP A 23 -15.91 -10.73 8.55
N ASP A 24 -14.90 -11.29 9.22
CA ASP A 24 -13.50 -11.27 8.75
C ASP A 24 -13.31 -12.04 7.45
N ALA A 25 -13.85 -13.25 7.37
CA ALA A 25 -13.80 -14.04 6.16
C ALA A 25 -14.47 -13.31 4.98
N GLN A 26 -15.57 -12.59 5.22
CA GLN A 26 -16.28 -11.86 4.17
C GLN A 26 -15.45 -10.69 3.61
N LEU A 27 -14.72 -9.98 4.48
CA LEU A 27 -13.77 -8.94 4.10
C LEU A 27 -12.55 -9.51 3.37
N ASP A 28 -11.94 -10.58 3.90
CA ASP A 28 -10.78 -11.25 3.31
C ASP A 28 -11.14 -11.83 1.93
N ALA A 29 -12.33 -12.45 1.76
CA ALA A 29 -12.84 -12.93 0.47
C ALA A 29 -13.03 -11.79 -0.54
N GLY A 30 -13.58 -10.65 -0.08
CA GLY A 30 -13.75 -9.45 -0.90
C GLY A 30 -12.43 -8.90 -1.46
N TYR A 31 -11.35 -8.99 -0.67
CA TYR A 31 -10.02 -8.57 -1.08
C TYR A 31 -9.32 -9.61 -1.97
N LEU A 32 -9.21 -10.86 -1.50
CA LEU A 32 -8.47 -11.95 -2.18
C LEU A 32 -8.98 -12.20 -3.60
N TYR A 33 -10.31 -12.16 -3.80
CA TYR A 33 -10.93 -12.45 -5.09
C TYR A 33 -11.41 -11.19 -5.82
N THR A 34 -10.82 -10.03 -5.56
CA THR A 34 -11.15 -8.77 -6.28
C THR A 34 -11.16 -8.96 -7.80
N ASN A 35 -10.23 -9.76 -8.32
CA ASN A 35 -10.04 -10.03 -9.76
C ASN A 35 -10.90 -11.19 -10.30
N ILE A 36 -11.67 -11.89 -9.45
CA ILE A 36 -12.50 -13.04 -9.83
C ILE A 36 -13.94 -12.80 -9.29
N PRO A 37 -14.75 -11.94 -9.96
CA PRO A 37 -16.02 -11.47 -9.41
C PRO A 37 -17.00 -12.60 -9.07
N CYS A 38 -17.15 -13.61 -9.93
CA CYS A 38 -18.07 -14.73 -9.69
C CYS A 38 -17.73 -15.54 -8.43
N LEU A 39 -16.44 -15.78 -8.16
CA LEU A 39 -15.99 -16.47 -6.95
C LEU A 39 -16.15 -15.60 -5.71
N ARG A 40 -15.75 -14.31 -5.81
CA ARG A 40 -15.91 -13.31 -4.75
C ARG A 40 -17.36 -13.23 -4.30
N ASP A 41 -18.27 -13.04 -5.25
CA ASP A 41 -19.68 -12.78 -4.96
C ASP A 41 -20.36 -14.02 -4.37
N GLN A 42 -20.03 -15.22 -4.85
CA GLN A 42 -20.52 -16.48 -4.28
C GLN A 42 -20.03 -16.73 -2.84
N LEU A 43 -18.76 -16.42 -2.55
CA LEU A 43 -18.21 -16.52 -1.18
C LEU A 43 -18.77 -15.43 -0.26
N GLN A 44 -18.91 -14.19 -0.74
CA GLN A 44 -19.50 -13.10 0.04
C GLN A 44 -20.97 -13.37 0.39
N HIS A 45 -21.73 -13.98 -0.53
CA HIS A 45 -23.11 -14.41 -0.30
C HIS A 45 -23.20 -15.53 0.75
N LEU A 46 -22.39 -16.59 0.62
CA LEU A 46 -22.31 -17.66 1.62
C LEU A 46 -22.03 -17.11 3.03
N LEU A 47 -21.04 -16.23 3.13
CA LEU A 47 -20.61 -15.68 4.41
C LEU A 47 -21.67 -14.72 4.99
N TRP A 48 -22.37 -13.97 4.14
CA TRP A 48 -23.52 -13.16 4.54
C TRP A 48 -24.67 -14.02 5.10
N GLU A 49 -25.07 -15.10 4.41
CA GLU A 49 -26.11 -16.02 4.90
C GLU A 49 -25.71 -16.66 6.24
N ALA A 50 -24.44 -17.07 6.37
CA ALA A 50 -23.90 -17.60 7.62
C ALA A 50 -23.93 -16.55 8.75
N ILE A 51 -23.69 -15.27 8.47
CA ILE A 51 -23.84 -14.18 9.46
C ILE A 51 -25.31 -14.02 9.86
N GLU A 52 -26.25 -13.98 8.93
CA GLU A 52 -27.69 -13.86 9.23
C GLU A 52 -28.19 -15.05 10.09
N GLU A 53 -27.77 -16.26 9.76
CA GLU A 53 -28.12 -17.46 10.53
C GLU A 53 -27.42 -17.48 11.90
N CYS A 54 -26.17 -17.05 11.99
CA CYS A 54 -25.46 -16.88 13.26
C CYS A 54 -26.10 -15.81 14.16
N ASN A 55 -26.86 -14.86 13.62
CA ASN A 55 -27.69 -13.93 14.41
C ASN A 55 -28.98 -14.58 14.96
N SER A 56 -29.41 -15.72 14.41
CA SER A 56 -30.65 -16.39 14.82
C SER A 56 -30.50 -17.16 16.14
N ARG A 57 -31.21 -16.73 17.18
CA ARG A 57 -31.10 -17.21 18.57
C ARG A 57 -31.27 -18.73 18.77
N HIS A 58 -31.86 -19.43 17.82
CA HIS A 58 -32.20 -20.85 17.90
C HIS A 58 -31.20 -21.77 17.21
N VAL A 59 -30.23 -21.23 16.48
CA VAL A 59 -29.20 -22.01 15.77
C VAL A 59 -27.91 -22.02 16.59
N ASP A 60 -27.21 -23.15 16.64
CA ASP A 60 -25.87 -23.25 17.24
C ASP A 60 -24.84 -22.53 16.35
N PRO A 61 -24.11 -21.51 16.84
CA PRO A 61 -23.08 -20.85 16.05
C PRO A 61 -21.96 -21.81 15.58
N MET A 62 -21.66 -22.89 16.32
CA MET A 62 -20.66 -23.87 15.88
C MET A 62 -21.14 -24.68 14.67
N GLU A 63 -22.42 -25.05 14.62
CA GLU A 63 -23.03 -25.70 13.46
C GLU A 63 -22.98 -24.81 12.22
N VAL A 64 -23.32 -23.52 12.37
CA VAL A 64 -23.21 -22.51 11.30
C VAL A 64 -21.77 -22.40 10.80
N LEU A 65 -20.78 -22.29 11.70
CA LEU A 65 -19.38 -22.17 11.35
C LEU A 65 -18.89 -23.40 10.55
N HIS A 66 -19.19 -24.61 11.04
CA HIS A 66 -18.79 -25.86 10.38
C HIS A 66 -19.41 -25.99 8.99
N ARG A 67 -20.71 -25.69 8.84
CA ARG A 67 -21.38 -25.71 7.53
C ARG A 67 -20.81 -24.62 6.60
N ALA A 68 -20.52 -23.43 7.10
CA ALA A 68 -19.92 -22.36 6.30
C ALA A 68 -18.53 -22.74 5.76
N MET A 69 -17.67 -23.37 6.58
CA MET A 69 -16.34 -23.85 6.11
C MET A 69 -16.46 -24.99 5.09
N PHE A 70 -17.42 -25.90 5.26
CA PHE A 70 -17.69 -26.95 4.27
C PHE A 70 -18.18 -26.36 2.95
N ASN A 71 -19.05 -25.35 3.01
CA ASN A 71 -19.58 -24.67 1.82
C ASN A 71 -18.51 -23.82 1.12
N GLU A 72 -17.66 -23.09 1.85
CA GLU A 72 -16.49 -22.35 1.30
C GLU A 72 -15.63 -23.27 0.46
N ARG A 73 -15.28 -24.43 1.02
CA ARG A 73 -14.47 -25.44 0.36
C ARG A 73 -15.16 -26.02 -0.88
N THR A 74 -16.47 -26.25 -0.80
CA THR A 74 -17.29 -26.73 -1.92
C THR A 74 -17.33 -25.71 -3.07
N ILE A 75 -17.45 -24.42 -2.76
CA ILE A 75 -17.41 -23.32 -3.75
C ILE A 75 -16.03 -23.26 -4.43
N LEU A 76 -14.94 -23.34 -3.66
CA LEU A 76 -13.57 -23.31 -4.20
C LEU A 76 -13.27 -24.54 -5.08
N ASP A 77 -13.73 -25.73 -4.67
CA ASP A 77 -13.63 -26.96 -5.47
C ASP A 77 -14.45 -26.88 -6.77
N ALA A 78 -15.70 -26.39 -6.71
CA ALA A 78 -16.54 -26.14 -7.88
C ALA A 78 -15.96 -25.07 -8.82
N TYR A 79 -15.29 -24.06 -8.27
CA TYR A 79 -14.54 -23.09 -9.06
C TYR A 79 -13.36 -23.75 -9.78
N ASN A 80 -12.56 -24.57 -9.08
CA ASN A 80 -11.42 -25.30 -9.66
C ASN A 80 -11.84 -26.38 -10.69
N LYS A 81 -13.04 -26.95 -10.58
CA LYS A 81 -13.55 -27.97 -11.52
C LYS A 81 -14.26 -27.42 -12.75
N HIS A 82 -15.02 -26.32 -12.61
CA HIS A 82 -15.90 -25.82 -13.68
C HIS A 82 -16.24 -24.33 -13.56
N ARG A 83 -15.42 -23.54 -12.85
CA ARG A 83 -15.61 -22.08 -12.65
C ARG A 83 -17.05 -21.75 -12.21
N LEU A 84 -17.56 -22.48 -11.21
CA LEU A 84 -18.93 -22.36 -10.67
C LEU A 84 -20.07 -22.66 -11.67
N GLY A 85 -19.76 -23.33 -12.79
CA GLY A 85 -20.73 -23.68 -13.84
C GLY A 85 -20.56 -22.82 -15.09
N ASN A 86 -19.65 -21.85 -15.06
CA ASN A 86 -19.39 -20.93 -16.16
C ASN A 86 -18.35 -21.46 -17.16
N ALA A 87 -17.58 -22.51 -16.82
CA ALA A 87 -16.64 -23.12 -17.76
C ALA A 87 -17.12 -24.49 -18.28
N VAL A 88 -16.86 -24.76 -19.55
CA VAL A 88 -16.98 -26.12 -20.14
C VAL A 88 -15.75 -26.92 -19.74
N THR A 89 -15.94 -28.00 -19.00
CA THR A 89 -14.86 -28.90 -18.55
C THR A 89 -15.34 -30.36 -18.61
N PRO A 90 -14.46 -31.37 -18.43
CA PRO A 90 -14.89 -32.77 -18.34
C PRO A 90 -15.92 -33.04 -17.23
N PHE A 91 -16.00 -32.17 -16.22
CA PHE A 91 -16.96 -32.24 -15.12
C PHE A 91 -18.25 -31.45 -15.40
N ASN A 92 -18.24 -30.53 -16.37
CA ASN A 92 -19.37 -29.67 -16.71
C ASN A 92 -19.53 -29.51 -18.23
N ALA A 93 -20.40 -30.34 -18.83
CA ALA A 93 -20.57 -30.40 -20.28
C ALA A 93 -21.39 -29.23 -20.88
N ARG A 94 -22.00 -28.37 -20.04
CA ARG A 94 -22.79 -27.21 -20.49
C ARG A 94 -22.58 -26.03 -19.53
N VAL A 95 -22.37 -24.86 -20.09
CA VAL A 95 -22.35 -23.60 -19.31
C VAL A 95 -23.77 -23.29 -18.83
N LEU A 96 -23.93 -22.87 -17.57
CA LEU A 96 -25.24 -22.47 -17.02
C LEU A 96 -25.78 -21.21 -17.71
N ASP A 97 -24.90 -20.24 -17.95
CA ASP A 97 -25.17 -19.01 -18.67
C ASP A 97 -24.15 -18.83 -19.81
N PRO A 98 -24.53 -19.09 -21.09
CA PRO A 98 -23.63 -18.97 -22.23
C PRO A 98 -23.03 -17.57 -22.43
N GLU A 99 -23.67 -16.51 -21.94
CA GLU A 99 -23.15 -15.14 -22.06
C GLU A 99 -22.00 -14.88 -21.09
N ASN A 100 -21.97 -15.59 -19.97
CA ASN A 100 -20.91 -15.56 -18.95
C ASN A 100 -19.94 -16.76 -19.05
N ALA A 101 -19.82 -17.37 -20.23
CA ALA A 101 -18.91 -18.49 -20.45
C ALA A 101 -17.43 -18.10 -20.23
N LEU A 102 -16.76 -18.79 -19.30
CA LEU A 102 -15.35 -18.61 -18.99
C LEU A 102 -14.51 -19.75 -19.59
N GLU A 103 -13.36 -19.40 -20.17
CA GLU A 103 -12.35 -20.38 -20.56
C GLU A 103 -11.74 -21.04 -19.32
N TYR A 104 -11.51 -22.35 -19.36
CA TYR A 104 -10.82 -23.04 -18.28
C TYR A 104 -9.30 -22.93 -18.44
N ARG A 105 -8.64 -22.34 -17.45
CA ARG A 105 -7.17 -22.18 -17.40
C ARG A 105 -6.63 -22.74 -16.09
N GLU A 106 -5.72 -23.70 -16.18
CA GLU A 106 -5.19 -24.42 -15.01
C GLU A 106 -4.47 -23.48 -14.02
N GLU A 107 -3.83 -22.45 -14.56
CA GLU A 107 -3.07 -21.42 -13.85
C GLU A 107 -3.94 -20.52 -12.95
N GLU A 108 -5.25 -20.49 -13.22
CA GLU A 108 -6.24 -19.73 -12.45
C GLU A 108 -6.91 -20.57 -11.34
N ASN A 109 -6.48 -21.83 -11.15
CA ASN A 109 -6.98 -22.65 -10.06
C ASN A 109 -6.48 -22.13 -8.71
N ILE A 110 -7.37 -22.11 -7.72
CA ILE A 110 -7.04 -21.72 -6.36
C ILE A 110 -6.18 -22.83 -5.73
N PRO A 111 -4.99 -22.54 -5.19
CA PRO A 111 -4.13 -23.56 -4.59
C PRO A 111 -4.66 -24.01 -3.22
N GLU A 112 -4.44 -25.28 -2.84
CA GLU A 112 -4.71 -25.81 -1.49
C GLU A 112 -3.67 -25.28 -0.47
N VAL A 113 -3.69 -23.97 -0.25
CA VAL A 113 -2.86 -23.26 0.74
C VAL A 113 -3.78 -22.42 1.61
N LEU A 114 -3.64 -22.54 2.93
CA LEU A 114 -4.57 -21.96 3.91
C LEU A 114 -4.94 -20.48 3.65
N GLY A 115 -3.99 -19.65 3.22
CA GLY A 115 -4.22 -18.24 2.89
C GLY A 115 -5.23 -17.96 1.76
N TRP A 116 -5.64 -18.99 1.02
CA TRP A 116 -6.67 -18.94 -0.03
C TRP A 116 -8.02 -19.54 0.42
N PHE A 117 -8.25 -19.65 1.73
CA PHE A 117 -9.54 -20.06 2.31
C PHE A 117 -9.92 -19.02 3.37
N PRO A 118 -10.62 -17.92 3.01
CA PRO A 118 -10.88 -16.79 3.90
C PRO A 118 -11.38 -17.16 5.31
N LEU A 119 -12.34 -18.08 5.39
CA LEU A 119 -12.91 -18.55 6.65
C LEU A 119 -11.99 -19.55 7.34
N ARG A 120 -11.52 -20.59 6.66
CA ARG A 120 -10.60 -21.58 7.27
C ARG A 120 -9.31 -20.93 7.80
N ALA A 121 -8.74 -19.97 7.07
CA ALA A 121 -7.61 -19.16 7.53
C ALA A 121 -7.95 -18.37 8.81
N THR A 122 -9.15 -17.82 8.88
CA THR A 122 -9.59 -17.00 10.02
C THR A 122 -9.91 -17.85 11.25
N VAL A 123 -10.47 -19.04 11.07
CA VAL A 123 -10.63 -20.04 12.15
C VAL A 123 -9.28 -20.57 12.63
N SER A 124 -8.34 -20.83 11.72
CA SER A 124 -6.99 -21.29 12.08
C SER A 124 -6.18 -20.24 12.89
N LYS A 125 -6.44 -18.94 12.70
CA LYS A 125 -5.91 -17.85 13.57
C LYS A 125 -6.36 -17.97 15.05
N ARG A 126 -7.31 -18.86 15.37
CA ARG A 126 -7.82 -19.16 16.73
C ARG A 126 -7.38 -20.54 17.25
N ASP A 127 -6.29 -21.08 16.73
CA ASP A 127 -5.71 -22.39 17.09
C ASP A 127 -6.65 -23.59 16.84
N VAL A 128 -7.64 -23.42 15.94
CA VAL A 128 -8.52 -24.49 15.47
C VAL A 128 -8.08 -24.90 14.07
N ASP A 129 -7.39 -26.04 13.98
CA ASP A 129 -7.17 -26.75 12.72
C ASP A 129 -8.35 -27.69 12.42
N ILE A 130 -8.80 -27.67 11.17
CA ILE A 130 -9.90 -28.49 10.68
C ILE A 130 -9.40 -29.23 9.46
N GLN A 131 -9.26 -30.54 9.62
CA GLN A 131 -8.89 -31.44 8.55
C GLN A 131 -10.07 -31.59 7.57
N ALA A 132 -9.80 -31.31 6.31
CA ALA A 132 -10.77 -31.40 5.22
C ALA A 132 -10.09 -31.96 3.96
N LEU A 133 -10.82 -32.74 3.17
CA LEU A 133 -10.31 -33.41 1.96
C LEU A 133 -9.85 -32.37 0.91
N PRO A 134 -8.65 -32.47 0.31
CA PRO A 134 -8.10 -31.45 -0.61
C PRO A 134 -9.08 -31.04 -1.71
N ILE A 135 -9.16 -29.74 -2.04
CA ILE A 135 -9.91 -29.27 -3.22
C ILE A 135 -9.22 -29.75 -4.50
N TYR A 136 -9.97 -29.84 -5.58
CA TYR A 136 -9.44 -30.26 -6.88
C TYR A 136 -8.22 -29.42 -7.32
N GLN A 137 -7.14 -30.14 -7.60
CA GLN A 137 -5.93 -29.64 -8.26
C GLN A 137 -5.68 -30.52 -9.48
N VAL A 138 -5.43 -29.91 -10.64
CA VAL A 138 -5.08 -30.64 -11.86
C VAL A 138 -3.75 -31.37 -11.63
N GLY A 139 -3.64 -32.60 -12.15
CA GLY A 139 -2.45 -33.44 -12.01
C GLY A 139 -2.28 -34.18 -10.67
N GLN A 140 -3.05 -33.88 -9.62
CA GLN A 140 -3.02 -34.66 -8.36
C GLN A 140 -3.96 -35.89 -8.41
N THR A 141 -5.17 -35.74 -8.97
CA THR A 141 -6.18 -36.81 -9.00
C THR A 141 -5.72 -38.06 -9.76
N THR A 142 -4.97 -37.89 -10.86
CA THR A 142 -4.49 -39.02 -11.68
C THR A 142 -3.47 -39.91 -10.98
N LYS A 143 -2.82 -39.45 -9.89
CA LYS A 143 -1.94 -40.27 -9.06
C LYS A 143 -2.66 -40.86 -7.86
N ALA A 144 -3.42 -40.05 -7.12
CA ALA A 144 -4.12 -40.49 -5.92
C ALA A 144 -5.11 -41.65 -6.20
N ASP A 145 -5.86 -41.59 -7.30
CA ASP A 145 -6.81 -42.64 -7.67
C ASP A 145 -6.12 -43.92 -8.19
N GLN A 146 -4.89 -43.83 -8.72
CA GLN A 146 -4.09 -45.00 -9.09
C GLN A 146 -3.49 -45.69 -7.86
N GLU A 147 -2.94 -44.93 -6.92
CA GLU A 147 -2.32 -45.47 -5.70
C GLU A 147 -3.37 -46.14 -4.79
N HIS A 148 -4.53 -45.51 -4.58
CA HIS A 148 -5.61 -46.11 -3.78
C HIS A 148 -6.30 -47.34 -4.42
N THR A 149 -6.13 -47.55 -5.73
CA THR A 149 -6.69 -48.74 -6.42
C THR A 149 -5.71 -49.92 -6.44
N MET A 150 -4.41 -49.71 -6.17
CA MET A 150 -3.39 -50.78 -6.20
C MET A 150 -2.74 -51.10 -4.84
N GLU A 151 -2.81 -50.23 -3.83
CA GLU A 151 -2.31 -50.53 -2.48
C GLU A 151 -3.23 -51.45 -1.66
N SER A 152 -3.39 -52.69 -2.13
CA SER A 152 -3.86 -53.82 -1.33
C SER A 152 -3.00 -55.07 -1.58
N SER A 153 -1.68 -54.88 -1.64
CA SER A 153 -0.68 -55.95 -1.59
C SER A 153 0.69 -55.43 -1.12
N SER A 154 1.41 -56.30 -0.41
CA SER A 154 2.85 -56.23 -0.09
C SER A 154 3.37 -54.99 0.67
N SER A 155 3.55 -55.15 1.98
CA SER A 155 4.51 -54.37 2.76
C SER A 155 5.92 -54.90 2.53
N GLU A 156 6.85 -54.08 2.01
CA GLU A 156 8.29 -54.36 2.07
C GLU A 156 9.06 -53.22 2.77
N THR A 157 9.93 -53.60 3.69
CA THR A 157 10.71 -52.68 4.53
C THR A 157 12.04 -52.35 3.87
N LEU A 158 12.24 -51.10 3.44
CA LEU A 158 13.51 -50.63 2.87
C LEU A 158 14.34 -49.84 3.89
N THR A 159 15.46 -50.42 4.30
CA THR A 159 16.47 -49.80 5.18
C THR A 159 17.31 -48.74 4.44
N LEU A 160 17.44 -47.57 5.05
CA LEU A 160 18.31 -46.48 4.59
C LEU A 160 19.81 -46.79 4.79
N PRO A 161 20.68 -46.58 3.78
CA PRO A 161 22.13 -46.64 3.98
C PRO A 161 22.67 -45.35 4.61
N ASN A 162 23.33 -45.49 5.75
CA ASN A 162 23.99 -44.42 6.49
C ASN A 162 25.21 -43.89 5.70
N ARG A 163 25.25 -42.60 5.37
CA ARG A 163 26.36 -41.96 4.64
C ARG A 163 26.90 -40.73 5.36
N THR A 164 28.07 -40.88 5.97
CA THR A 164 28.82 -39.81 6.64
C THR A 164 29.45 -38.85 5.61
N PRO A 165 29.31 -37.51 5.74
CA PRO A 165 29.96 -36.58 4.82
C PRO A 165 31.47 -36.50 5.04
N GLN A 166 32.26 -36.76 4.00
CA GLN A 166 33.69 -36.40 3.99
C GLN A 166 33.87 -34.91 3.66
N LYS A 167 34.83 -34.29 4.35
CA LYS A 167 35.17 -32.87 4.24
C LYS A 167 36.33 -32.69 3.23
N PRO A 168 36.11 -32.06 2.06
CA PRO A 168 37.22 -31.59 1.23
C PRO A 168 37.90 -30.38 1.89
N ALA A 169 39.22 -30.32 1.79
CA ALA A 169 40.03 -29.19 2.21
C ALA A 169 40.27 -28.21 1.05
N ASN A 170 40.74 -27.00 1.38
CA ASN A 170 41.11 -25.90 0.48
C ASN A 170 39.97 -25.25 -0.32
N SER A 171 39.42 -24.18 0.26
CA SER A 171 38.85 -23.05 -0.47
C SER A 171 39.26 -21.78 0.27
N GLU A 172 39.72 -20.78 -0.46
CA GLU A 172 40.21 -19.51 0.11
C GLU A 172 39.04 -18.74 0.73
N SER A 173 39.16 -18.37 2.01
CA SER A 173 38.06 -17.81 2.77
C SER A 173 37.69 -16.40 2.28
N PRO A 174 36.48 -16.15 1.76
CA PRO A 174 36.00 -14.78 1.59
C PRO A 174 35.93 -14.13 2.97
N THR A 175 36.36 -12.86 3.05
CA THR A 175 36.47 -12.10 4.31
C THR A 175 35.09 -11.90 4.94
N THR A 176 34.68 -12.85 5.78
CA THR A 176 33.40 -12.81 6.49
C THR A 176 33.42 -11.66 7.49
N TRP A 177 32.84 -10.53 7.09
CA TRP A 177 32.54 -9.40 7.98
C TRP A 177 31.64 -9.88 9.12
N THR A 178 32.22 -10.14 10.30
CA THR A 178 31.47 -10.37 11.53
C THR A 178 30.84 -9.04 11.98
N PRO A 179 29.52 -8.84 11.90
CA PRO A 179 28.91 -7.56 12.22
C PRO A 179 29.01 -7.29 13.72
N SER A 180 29.46 -6.09 14.11
CA SER A 180 29.53 -5.68 15.52
C SER A 180 28.16 -5.79 16.19
N THR A 181 28.05 -6.70 17.17
CA THR A 181 26.78 -7.21 17.73
C THR A 181 26.09 -6.28 18.73
N SER A 182 26.16 -4.96 18.53
CA SER A 182 25.34 -4.02 19.30
C SER A 182 23.87 -4.13 18.85
N SER A 183 23.08 -4.93 19.57
CA SER A 183 21.68 -5.25 19.23
C SER A 183 20.78 -4.03 19.04
N ALA A 184 21.09 -2.91 19.70
CA ALA A 184 20.40 -1.63 19.52
C ALA A 184 20.54 -1.06 18.09
N SER A 185 21.68 -1.25 17.42
CA SER A 185 21.92 -0.70 16.07
C SER A 185 21.08 -1.36 14.98
N LEU A 186 20.85 -2.68 15.11
CA LEU A 186 20.09 -3.49 14.15
C LEU A 186 18.63 -3.00 14.01
N ASN A 187 18.03 -2.51 15.09
CA ASN A 187 16.65 -2.02 15.09
C ASN A 187 16.47 -0.68 14.33
N TYR A 188 17.53 0.09 14.10
CA TYR A 188 17.44 1.39 13.43
C TYR A 188 17.56 1.31 11.90
N ASN A 189 18.27 0.30 11.37
CA ASN A 189 18.46 0.15 9.93
C ASN A 189 17.70 -1.07 9.39
N LYS A 190 16.37 -1.01 9.47
CA LYS A 190 15.47 -2.06 8.96
C LYS A 190 15.51 -2.25 7.43
N LEU A 191 16.12 -1.31 6.68
CA LEU A 191 16.26 -1.31 5.21
C LEU A 191 17.73 -1.49 4.76
N ARG A 192 18.54 -2.22 5.53
CA ARG A 192 19.98 -2.40 5.29
C ARG A 192 20.33 -3.17 4.00
N ASP A 193 19.38 -3.98 3.53
CA ASP A 193 19.38 -4.81 2.33
C ASP A 193 18.85 -4.07 1.09
N ALA A 194 18.18 -2.93 1.30
CA ALA A 194 17.66 -2.12 0.22
C ALA A 194 18.73 -1.16 -0.34
N PRO A 195 18.64 -0.79 -1.62
CA PRO A 195 19.58 0.14 -2.25
C PRO A 195 19.80 1.44 -1.47
N SER A 196 21.01 1.96 -1.60
CA SER A 196 21.48 3.16 -0.91
C SER A 196 20.55 4.36 -1.13
N PRO A 197 20.37 5.22 -0.11
CA PRO A 197 19.57 6.44 -0.26
C PRO A 197 20.17 7.44 -1.26
N TRP A 198 21.47 7.34 -1.58
CA TRP A 198 22.18 8.21 -2.53
C TRP A 198 22.22 7.64 -3.96
N LEU A 199 21.49 6.56 -4.23
CA LEU A 199 21.30 6.06 -5.58
C LEU A 199 20.42 7.07 -6.37
N PRO A 200 20.85 7.58 -7.55
CA PRO A 200 20.09 8.60 -8.27
C PRO A 200 18.81 8.06 -8.90
N PHE A 201 17.89 8.96 -9.25
CA PHE A 201 16.72 8.64 -10.07
C PHE A 201 17.07 8.73 -11.57
N PRO A 202 16.48 7.87 -12.43
CA PRO A 202 16.60 8.00 -13.87
C PRO A 202 15.70 9.11 -14.41
N SER A 203 15.95 9.54 -15.64
CA SER A 203 14.95 10.27 -16.43
C SER A 203 13.86 9.30 -16.88
N GLY A 204 12.68 9.35 -16.26
CA GLY A 204 11.62 8.39 -16.52
C GLY A 204 10.40 8.53 -15.62
N ASN A 205 9.56 7.49 -15.65
CA ASN A 205 8.34 7.33 -14.86
C ASN A 205 8.52 6.15 -13.89
N LEU A 206 8.22 6.36 -12.61
CA LEU A 206 8.22 5.31 -11.57
C LEU A 206 6.93 5.41 -10.76
N THR A 207 6.24 4.30 -10.53
CA THR A 207 5.08 4.28 -9.63
C THR A 207 5.51 4.44 -8.17
N MET A 208 4.57 4.82 -7.30
CA MET A 208 4.81 4.82 -5.85
C MET A 208 5.19 3.43 -5.34
N ALA A 209 4.60 2.37 -5.90
CA ALA A 209 4.87 0.99 -5.53
C ALA A 209 6.30 0.56 -5.93
N GLU A 210 6.73 0.84 -7.15
CA GLU A 210 8.11 0.59 -7.62
C GLU A 210 9.15 1.28 -6.72
N ILE A 211 8.89 2.53 -6.34
CA ILE A 211 9.76 3.26 -5.42
C ILE A 211 9.80 2.59 -4.04
N THR A 212 8.66 2.11 -3.50
CA THR A 212 8.64 1.40 -2.21
C THR A 212 9.21 -0.02 -2.25
N ALA A 213 9.15 -0.71 -3.39
CA ALA A 213 9.68 -2.05 -3.59
C ALA A 213 11.20 -2.04 -3.79
N PHE A 214 11.66 -1.26 -4.78
CA PHE A 214 13.05 -1.29 -5.25
C PHE A 214 13.92 -0.21 -4.60
N LEU A 215 13.34 0.94 -4.22
CA LEU A 215 14.08 2.12 -3.75
C LEU A 215 13.55 2.67 -2.40
N PRO A 216 13.23 1.85 -1.39
CA PRO A 216 12.51 2.30 -0.18
C PRO A 216 13.31 3.32 0.64
N GLN A 217 14.64 3.36 0.52
CA GLN A 217 15.46 4.37 1.19
C GLN A 217 15.34 5.76 0.57
N SER A 218 14.85 5.85 -0.67
CA SER A 218 14.71 7.09 -1.43
C SER A 218 13.57 7.99 -0.92
N ILE A 219 12.73 7.51 0.01
CA ILE A 219 11.77 8.34 0.79
C ILE A 219 12.45 9.38 1.70
N LYS A 220 13.79 9.40 1.74
CA LYS A 220 14.59 10.48 2.32
C LYS A 220 14.72 11.68 1.35
N SER A 221 14.50 11.51 0.04
CA SER A 221 14.52 12.61 -0.93
C SER A 221 13.35 13.57 -0.66
N PHE A 222 13.62 14.88 -0.65
CA PHE A 222 12.55 15.85 -0.43
C PHE A 222 11.55 15.89 -1.60
N ASP A 223 11.97 15.58 -2.83
CA ASP A 223 11.08 15.51 -3.99
C ASP A 223 10.09 14.34 -3.88
N ILE A 224 10.57 13.18 -3.41
CA ILE A 224 9.72 12.01 -3.11
C ILE A 224 8.72 12.32 -2.01
N ILE A 225 9.16 12.98 -0.92
CA ILE A 225 8.28 13.37 0.19
C ILE A 225 7.23 14.37 -0.30
N ASP A 226 7.62 15.39 -1.06
CA ASP A 226 6.69 16.36 -1.65
C ASP A 226 5.66 15.66 -2.52
N ARG A 227 6.09 14.83 -3.47
CA ARG A 227 5.22 14.05 -4.37
C ARG A 227 4.23 13.21 -3.59
N PHE A 228 4.71 12.30 -2.73
CA PHE A 228 3.87 11.34 -2.04
C PHE A 228 2.92 11.99 -1.02
N ILE A 229 3.42 12.90 -0.17
CA ILE A 229 2.58 13.51 0.87
C ILE A 229 1.61 14.53 0.24
N SER A 230 1.98 15.25 -0.82
CA SER A 230 1.04 16.09 -1.58
C SER A 230 -0.06 15.30 -2.27
N ASN A 231 0.18 14.03 -2.61
CA ASN A 231 -0.82 13.10 -3.15
C ASN A 231 -1.60 12.33 -2.06
N GLY A 232 -1.39 12.67 -0.79
CA GLY A 232 -2.17 12.14 0.35
C GLY A 232 -1.57 10.92 1.03
N ALA A 233 -0.32 10.54 0.73
CA ALA A 233 0.34 9.45 1.41
C ALA A 233 0.57 9.78 2.90
N LEU A 234 0.44 8.78 3.75
CA LEU A 234 0.81 8.87 5.16
C LEU A 234 2.03 7.98 5.43
N ALA A 235 2.79 8.30 6.48
CA ALA A 235 3.88 7.44 6.95
C ALA A 235 3.43 5.99 7.25
N MET A 236 2.14 5.80 7.55
CA MET A 236 1.51 4.48 7.71
C MET A 236 1.28 3.75 6.39
N THR A 237 0.84 4.44 5.34
CA THR A 237 0.69 3.87 4.00
C THR A 237 2.05 3.45 3.44
N LEU A 238 3.06 4.33 3.55
CA LEU A 238 4.43 4.04 3.14
C LEU A 238 5.04 2.86 3.90
N ALA A 239 4.85 2.77 5.22
CA ALA A 239 5.28 1.62 6.01
C ALA A 239 4.60 0.32 5.53
N SER A 240 3.30 0.37 5.27
CA SER A 240 2.54 -0.79 4.78
C SER A 240 3.02 -1.27 3.40
N MET A 241 3.25 -0.35 2.45
CA MET A 241 3.73 -0.70 1.11
C MET A 241 5.14 -1.30 1.15
N ILE A 242 6.05 -0.71 1.93
CA ILE A 242 7.41 -1.25 2.09
C ILE A 242 7.38 -2.65 2.73
N ASN A 243 6.56 -2.86 3.76
CA ASN A 243 6.40 -4.17 4.40
C ASN A 243 5.66 -5.20 3.52
N HIS A 244 4.94 -4.78 2.48
CA HIS A 244 4.25 -5.66 1.54
C HIS A 244 5.17 -6.10 0.40
N TYR A 245 5.97 -5.17 -0.13
CA TYR A 245 6.85 -5.45 -1.27
C TYR A 245 8.23 -6.00 -0.88
N ARG A 246 8.65 -5.91 0.38
CA ARG A 246 10.01 -6.30 0.80
C ARG A 246 10.03 -7.21 2.02
N THR A 247 10.96 -8.18 1.97
CA THR A 247 11.30 -9.01 3.11
C THR A 247 12.00 -8.14 4.15
N MET A 248 11.53 -8.14 5.40
CA MET A 248 12.05 -7.28 6.47
C MET A 248 12.78 -8.12 7.54
N PRO A 249 14.06 -8.49 7.34
CA PRO A 249 14.77 -9.43 8.23
C PRO A 249 15.04 -8.90 9.64
N ALA A 250 14.87 -7.58 9.87
CA ALA A 250 14.92 -6.94 11.19
C ALA A 250 13.51 -6.62 11.74
N GLY A 251 12.49 -7.31 11.25
CA GLY A 251 11.07 -7.05 11.53
C GLY A 251 10.51 -5.86 10.75
N PRO A 252 9.17 -5.74 10.66
CA PRO A 252 8.50 -4.75 9.80
C PRO A 252 8.89 -3.32 10.15
N ILE A 253 9.00 -2.45 9.14
CA ILE A 253 9.24 -1.02 9.33
C ILE A 253 7.99 -0.34 9.92
N GLU A 254 8.22 0.54 10.89
CA GLU A 254 7.16 1.23 11.62
C GLU A 254 6.93 2.65 11.09
N ASN A 255 5.70 3.15 11.22
CA ASN A 255 5.30 4.50 10.83
C ASN A 255 6.24 5.59 11.40
N ASN A 256 6.75 5.40 12.64
CA ASN A 256 7.67 6.32 13.30
C ASN A 256 9.07 6.32 12.63
N THR A 257 9.54 5.17 12.14
CA THR A 257 10.78 5.07 11.38
C THR A 257 10.67 5.81 10.06
N ILE A 258 9.58 5.60 9.32
CA ILE A 258 9.27 6.33 8.08
C ILE A 258 9.19 7.85 8.35
N TYR A 259 8.47 8.27 9.38
CA TYR A 259 8.40 9.69 9.77
C TYR A 259 9.78 10.28 10.06
N ARG A 260 10.66 9.55 10.78
CA ARG A 260 12.03 10.00 11.07
C ARG A 260 12.90 10.12 9.82
N MET A 261 12.79 9.18 8.88
CA MET A 261 13.49 9.23 7.59
C MET A 261 13.13 10.50 6.80
N MET A 262 11.84 10.83 6.73
CA MET A 262 11.37 12.04 6.04
C MET A 262 11.74 13.34 6.79
N LYS A 263 11.57 13.34 8.11
CA LYS A 263 11.76 14.54 8.95
C LYS A 263 13.19 15.09 8.88
N GLY A 264 14.20 14.22 8.83
CA GLY A 264 15.60 14.66 8.76
C GLY A 264 15.87 15.58 7.58
N GLN A 265 15.32 15.24 6.42
CA GLN A 265 15.54 15.95 5.16
C GLN A 265 14.62 17.15 5.00
N MET A 266 13.37 17.07 5.49
CA MET A 266 12.50 18.26 5.60
C MET A 266 13.03 19.30 6.59
N ASN A 267 13.73 18.91 7.66
CA ASN A 267 14.43 19.84 8.54
C ASN A 267 15.62 20.55 7.85
N ILE A 268 16.30 19.89 6.90
CA ILE A 268 17.36 20.51 6.09
C ILE A 268 16.75 21.56 5.18
N ARG A 269 15.70 21.19 4.43
CA ARG A 269 14.97 22.09 3.53
C ARG A 269 14.29 23.25 4.25
N ALA A 270 13.88 23.08 5.52
CA ALA A 270 13.37 24.16 6.36
C ALA A 270 14.38 25.29 6.63
N LYS A 271 15.69 25.05 6.42
CA LYS A 271 16.74 26.08 6.52
C LYS A 271 16.72 27.02 5.31
N THR A 272 16.40 26.52 4.12
CA THR A 272 16.37 27.29 2.87
C THR A 272 14.97 27.78 2.51
N ASN A 273 13.92 27.03 2.88
CA ASN A 273 12.53 27.40 2.63
C ASN A 273 11.72 27.45 3.95
N PRO A 274 11.38 28.65 4.46
CA PRO A 274 10.63 28.82 5.70
C PRO A 274 9.25 28.16 5.74
N ALA A 275 8.64 27.83 4.59
CA ALA A 275 7.36 27.11 4.55
C ALA A 275 7.44 25.69 5.14
N TYR A 276 8.64 25.11 5.22
CA TYR A 276 8.90 23.81 5.84
C TYR A 276 9.31 23.92 7.32
N LYS A 277 9.29 25.11 7.91
CA LYS A 277 9.59 25.29 9.34
C LYS A 277 8.56 24.54 10.19
N SER A 278 9.07 23.77 11.17
CA SER A 278 8.25 22.89 12.02
C SER A 278 7.48 21.79 11.26
N TRP A 279 7.98 21.34 10.10
CA TRP A 279 7.33 20.34 9.26
C TRP A 279 6.89 19.07 10.01
N THR A 280 5.67 18.66 9.70
CA THR A 280 5.06 17.37 10.02
C THR A 280 4.32 16.85 8.78
N VAL A 281 3.98 15.56 8.76
CA VAL A 281 3.16 14.98 7.68
C VAL A 281 1.81 15.71 7.57
N THR A 282 1.20 16.07 8.70
CA THR A 282 -0.08 16.81 8.73
C THR A 282 0.07 18.21 8.15
N THR A 283 1.04 19.01 8.62
CA THR A 283 1.22 20.40 8.16
C THR A 283 1.71 20.50 6.72
N HIS A 284 2.14 19.39 6.09
CA HIS A 284 2.59 19.39 4.70
C HIS A 284 1.43 19.64 3.73
N THR A 285 0.20 19.24 4.06
CA THR A 285 -0.97 19.51 3.20
C THR A 285 -1.27 20.99 3.04
N ASP A 286 -0.83 21.80 4.01
CA ASP A 286 -1.05 23.24 4.07
C ASP A 286 0.06 24.02 3.34
N ILE A 287 1.15 23.35 2.97
CA ILE A 287 2.25 23.95 2.19
C ILE A 287 1.78 24.13 0.75
N LYS A 288 1.92 25.35 0.24
CA LYS A 288 1.60 25.66 -1.16
C LYS A 288 2.46 24.82 -2.10
N LYS A 289 1.82 23.91 -2.83
CA LYS A 289 2.44 23.08 -3.86
C LYS A 289 3.13 23.95 -4.93
N PRO A 290 4.29 23.54 -5.47
CA PRO A 290 4.96 24.28 -6.52
C PRO A 290 4.10 24.34 -7.79
N THR A 291 4.25 25.37 -8.61
CA THR A 291 3.60 25.45 -9.93
C THR A 291 4.60 25.00 -11.00
N PRO A 292 4.31 24.01 -11.88
CA PRO A 292 3.06 23.25 -12.02
C PRO A 292 3.14 21.83 -11.40
N PHE A 293 2.74 21.67 -10.13
CA PHE A 293 2.55 20.35 -9.53
C PHE A 293 1.38 19.61 -10.20
N ASN A 294 1.66 18.43 -10.76
CA ASN A 294 0.65 17.55 -11.35
C ASN A 294 0.47 16.29 -10.48
N PRO A 295 -0.69 16.10 -9.81
CA PRO A 295 -0.93 14.93 -8.95
C PRO A 295 -1.00 13.59 -9.71
N ALA A 296 -1.23 13.62 -11.03
CA ALA A 296 -1.24 12.44 -11.87
C ALA A 296 0.14 12.11 -12.48
N SER A 297 1.17 12.94 -12.23
CA SER A 297 2.52 12.68 -12.73
C SER A 297 3.21 11.60 -11.88
N VAL A 298 3.68 10.56 -12.55
CA VAL A 298 4.57 9.53 -11.98
C VAL A 298 6.03 9.74 -12.37
N SER A 299 6.37 10.85 -13.04
CA SER A 299 7.75 11.13 -13.42
C SER A 299 8.63 11.39 -12.21
N VAL A 300 9.86 10.87 -12.27
CA VAL A 300 10.95 11.13 -11.30
C VAL A 300 12.13 11.88 -11.94
N SER A 301 11.96 12.35 -13.19
CA SER A 301 12.97 13.13 -13.89
C SER A 301 13.33 14.38 -13.08
N ASN A 302 14.63 14.57 -12.85
CA ASN A 302 15.22 15.65 -12.03
C ASN A 302 14.94 15.55 -10.51
N PHE A 303 14.53 14.39 -9.98
CA PHE A 303 14.43 14.20 -8.53
C PHE A 303 15.83 14.10 -7.91
N HIS A 304 16.04 14.81 -6.81
CA HIS A 304 17.32 14.87 -6.10
C HIS A 304 17.48 13.66 -5.17
N THR A 305 18.72 13.22 -4.99
CA THR A 305 19.08 12.36 -3.86
C THR A 305 19.03 13.18 -2.55
N PRO A 306 18.95 12.54 -1.37
CA PRO A 306 18.88 13.25 -0.09
C PRO A 306 20.16 14.04 0.19
N ASP A 307 20.02 15.27 0.69
CA ASP A 307 21.14 16.15 1.00
C ASP A 307 22.07 15.51 2.01
N ASN A 308 23.36 15.39 1.68
CA ASN A 308 24.38 14.88 2.58
C ASN A 308 25.16 16.04 3.20
N LEU A 309 24.74 16.49 4.38
CA LEU A 309 25.39 17.59 5.11
C LEU A 309 26.84 17.31 5.54
N MET A 310 27.31 16.05 5.50
CA MET A 310 28.58 15.65 6.12
C MET A 310 29.53 14.90 5.18
N SER A 311 29.26 14.85 3.87
CA SER A 311 30.16 14.20 2.91
C SER A 311 30.47 15.10 1.73
N SER A 312 31.70 15.00 1.25
CA SER A 312 32.08 15.45 -0.09
C SER A 312 31.12 14.90 -1.15
N PRO A 313 30.95 15.57 -2.30
CA PRO A 313 30.16 15.05 -3.41
C PRO A 313 30.62 13.62 -3.76
N GLN A 314 29.75 12.65 -3.51
CA GLN A 314 30.01 11.26 -3.86
C GLN A 314 29.83 11.10 -5.37
N SER A 315 30.64 10.25 -5.99
CA SER A 315 30.39 9.82 -7.37
C SER A 315 28.98 9.24 -7.46
N PRO A 316 28.21 9.50 -8.54
CA PRO A 316 26.87 8.94 -8.71
C PRO A 316 26.91 7.44 -8.49
N GLN A 317 26.15 6.96 -7.51
CA GLN A 317 26.11 5.54 -7.22
C GLN A 317 25.37 4.82 -8.35
N THR A 318 25.86 3.64 -8.71
CA THR A 318 25.27 2.78 -9.72
C THR A 318 25.12 1.37 -9.17
N ILE A 319 24.19 0.60 -9.72
CA ILE A 319 23.90 -0.77 -9.30
C ILE A 319 23.33 -1.56 -10.49
N PRO A 320 23.68 -2.85 -10.68
CA PRO A 320 23.01 -3.69 -11.67
C PRO A 320 21.50 -3.74 -11.45
N PHE A 321 20.69 -3.72 -12.52
CA PHE A 321 19.23 -3.77 -12.41
C PHE A 321 18.74 -5.02 -11.65
N ARG A 322 19.35 -6.18 -11.91
CA ARG A 322 19.07 -7.44 -11.21
C ARG A 322 19.23 -7.34 -9.68
N ASP A 323 20.16 -6.53 -9.19
CA ASP A 323 20.45 -6.41 -7.76
C ASP A 323 19.39 -5.55 -7.03
N LEU A 324 18.61 -4.72 -7.75
CA LEU A 324 17.47 -3.99 -7.19
C LEU A 324 16.34 -4.92 -6.69
N ALA A 325 16.27 -6.16 -7.21
CA ALA A 325 15.36 -7.19 -6.73
C ALA A 325 15.78 -7.78 -5.37
N THR A 326 16.98 -7.48 -4.86
CA THR A 326 17.46 -7.99 -3.57
C THR A 326 16.54 -7.55 -2.45
N GLY A 327 16.01 -8.51 -1.69
CA GLY A 327 15.08 -8.28 -0.58
C GLY A 327 13.66 -7.86 -0.98
N VAL A 328 13.30 -7.95 -2.27
CA VAL A 328 11.92 -7.82 -2.74
C VAL A 328 11.19 -9.14 -2.47
N GLU A 329 10.07 -9.08 -1.76
CA GLU A 329 9.21 -10.23 -1.43
C GLU A 329 8.12 -10.43 -2.49
N VAL A 330 7.51 -9.32 -2.92
CA VAL A 330 6.47 -9.27 -3.94
C VAL A 330 6.92 -8.28 -5.01
N MET A 331 7.04 -8.74 -6.25
CA MET A 331 7.27 -7.84 -7.38
C MET A 331 6.01 -6.99 -7.61
N PRO A 332 6.12 -5.66 -7.78
CA PRO A 332 5.01 -4.86 -8.27
C PRO A 332 4.43 -5.45 -9.55
N SER A 333 3.11 -5.37 -9.72
CA SER A 333 2.40 -5.93 -10.87
C SER A 333 1.14 -5.13 -11.18
N GLY A 334 0.61 -5.31 -12.40
CA GLY A 334 -0.58 -4.59 -12.85
C GLY A 334 -0.43 -3.06 -12.67
N PRO A 335 -1.43 -2.37 -12.10
CA PRO A 335 -1.38 -0.91 -11.89
C PRO A 335 -0.31 -0.40 -10.91
N ASP A 336 0.40 -1.27 -10.21
CA ASP A 336 1.53 -0.92 -9.34
C ASP A 336 2.89 -1.08 -10.05
N ALA A 337 2.95 -1.69 -11.24
CA ALA A 337 4.16 -1.82 -12.07
C ALA A 337 4.21 -0.80 -13.22
N LEU A 338 5.43 -0.41 -13.61
CA LEU A 338 5.70 0.36 -14.83
C LEU A 338 7.09 -0.01 -15.38
N ASP A 339 7.88 0.97 -15.79
CA ASP A 339 9.12 0.76 -16.55
C ASP A 339 10.24 0.12 -15.71
N LEU A 340 10.37 0.46 -14.42
CA LEU A 340 11.44 -0.11 -13.58
C LEU A 340 11.19 -1.59 -13.28
N THR A 341 9.94 -1.97 -13.06
CA THR A 341 9.55 -3.38 -12.89
C THR A 341 9.93 -4.19 -14.13
N ARG A 342 9.58 -3.69 -15.32
CA ARG A 342 9.91 -4.33 -16.61
C ARG A 342 11.43 -4.44 -16.82
N CYS A 343 12.18 -3.38 -16.52
CA CYS A 343 13.65 -3.39 -16.59
C CYS A 343 14.27 -4.43 -15.66
N ILE A 344 13.81 -4.53 -14.41
CA ILE A 344 14.33 -5.49 -13.42
C ILE A 344 14.00 -6.93 -13.85
N GLN A 345 12.76 -7.19 -14.28
CA GLN A 345 12.37 -8.49 -14.82
C GLN A 345 13.25 -8.90 -16.00
N TYR A 346 13.42 -8.00 -16.99
CA TYR A 346 14.29 -8.25 -18.13
C TYR A 346 15.73 -8.63 -17.71
N SER A 347 16.33 -7.91 -16.76
CA SER A 347 17.68 -8.20 -16.27
C SER A 347 17.80 -9.45 -15.38
N LEU A 348 16.70 -9.97 -14.84
CA LEU A 348 16.67 -11.26 -14.13
C LEU A 348 16.62 -12.45 -15.10
N ASP A 349 15.96 -12.27 -16.23
CA ASP A 349 15.83 -13.25 -17.32
C ASP A 349 17.07 -13.27 -18.23
N HIS A 350 17.66 -12.11 -18.52
CA HIS A 350 18.83 -11.94 -19.40
C HIS A 350 20.10 -11.70 -18.58
N ARG A 351 20.54 -12.74 -17.85
CA ARG A 351 21.64 -12.64 -16.86
C ARG A 351 23.02 -12.42 -17.47
N ASP A 352 23.17 -12.65 -18.77
CA ASP A 352 24.34 -12.36 -19.59
C ASP A 352 24.45 -10.89 -19.98
N GLU A 353 23.39 -10.08 -19.76
CA GLU A 353 23.39 -8.65 -20.04
C GLU A 353 23.59 -7.81 -18.75
N ASP A 354 24.71 -7.08 -18.66
CA ASP A 354 25.05 -6.22 -17.53
C ASP A 354 24.45 -4.81 -17.64
N TRP A 355 23.13 -4.71 -17.45
CA TRP A 355 22.42 -3.42 -17.39
C TRP A 355 22.60 -2.72 -16.05
N ILE A 356 22.97 -1.43 -16.07
CA ILE A 356 23.30 -0.63 -14.88
C ILE A 356 22.28 0.49 -14.62
N TYR A 357 21.65 0.46 -13.46
CA TYR A 357 20.80 1.55 -12.95
C TYR A 357 21.65 2.64 -12.27
N PRO A 358 21.29 3.94 -12.39
CA PRO A 358 20.22 4.49 -13.22
C PRO A 358 20.65 4.79 -14.67
N THR A 359 21.94 4.70 -14.98
CA THR A 359 22.56 5.15 -16.25
C THR A 359 21.87 4.60 -17.49
N ASP A 360 21.64 3.29 -17.54
CA ASP A 360 21.14 2.61 -18.73
C ASP A 360 19.61 2.53 -18.77
N PHE A 361 18.89 3.11 -17.80
CA PHE A 361 17.44 2.99 -17.68
C PHE A 361 16.71 3.35 -18.98
N ALA A 362 17.03 4.49 -19.59
CA ALA A 362 16.38 4.91 -20.83
C ALA A 362 16.72 3.98 -22.02
N ALA A 363 17.94 3.45 -22.08
CA ALA A 363 18.38 2.52 -23.12
C ALA A 363 17.72 1.15 -22.97
N LEU A 364 17.61 0.63 -21.74
CA LEU A 364 16.92 -0.62 -21.43
C LEU A 364 15.40 -0.49 -21.68
N VAL A 365 14.77 0.60 -21.25
CA VAL A 365 13.36 0.91 -21.56
C VAL A 365 13.14 0.92 -23.08
N GLN A 366 14.04 1.52 -23.86
CA GLN A 366 13.96 1.50 -25.32
C GLN A 366 14.14 0.09 -25.92
N ARG A 367 15.02 -0.75 -25.34
CA ARG A 367 15.25 -2.15 -25.75
C ARG A 367 14.02 -3.03 -25.53
N ILE A 368 13.30 -2.86 -24.41
CA ILE A 368 12.13 -3.66 -24.04
C ILE A 368 10.80 -3.16 -24.68
N GLY A 369 10.88 -2.39 -25.77
CA GLY A 369 9.72 -1.90 -26.53
C GLY A 369 9.32 -0.45 -26.26
N GLY A 370 10.11 0.32 -25.51
CA GLY A 370 9.85 1.71 -25.16
C GLY A 370 9.08 1.91 -23.84
N PRO A 371 8.88 3.17 -23.42
CA PRO A 371 8.19 3.51 -22.18
C PRO A 371 6.76 2.99 -22.15
N ALA A 372 6.35 2.42 -21.01
CA ALA A 372 4.99 1.95 -20.81
C ALA A 372 3.99 3.12 -20.78
N PRO A 373 2.77 2.95 -21.32
CA PRO A 373 1.73 3.97 -21.21
C PRO A 373 1.37 4.23 -19.74
N VAL A 374 1.36 5.51 -19.34
CA VAL A 374 0.97 5.91 -17.99
C VAL A 374 -0.56 6.01 -17.92
N HIS A 375 -1.18 5.11 -17.17
CA HIS A 375 -2.60 5.12 -16.89
C HIS A 375 -2.91 5.85 -15.57
N ARG A 376 -4.17 6.29 -15.40
CA ARG A 376 -4.65 6.94 -14.17
C ARG A 376 -4.44 6.08 -12.92
N GLU A 377 -4.43 4.77 -13.07
CA GLU A 377 -4.27 3.79 -11.99
C GLU A 377 -2.83 3.68 -11.47
N HIS A 378 -1.85 4.19 -12.22
CA HIS A 378 -0.44 4.27 -11.82
C HIS A 378 -0.16 5.48 -10.92
N ALA A 379 -1.05 6.47 -10.88
CA ALA A 379 -0.89 7.68 -10.09
C ALA A 379 -0.86 7.37 -8.59
N ASP A 380 -0.05 8.11 -7.83
CA ASP A 380 0.17 7.85 -6.39
C ASP A 380 -1.15 7.76 -5.60
N ALA A 381 -2.13 8.62 -5.91
CA ALA A 381 -3.43 8.62 -5.25
C ALA A 381 -4.20 7.28 -5.41
N ALA A 382 -4.04 6.59 -6.54
CA ALA A 382 -4.63 5.28 -6.79
C ALA A 382 -3.89 4.19 -6.00
N ALA A 383 -2.56 4.20 -5.99
CA ALA A 383 -1.75 3.31 -5.15
C ALA A 383 -2.05 3.50 -3.66
N ILE A 384 -2.14 4.75 -3.18
CA ILE A 384 -2.54 5.07 -1.80
C ILE A 384 -3.92 4.51 -1.47
N ALA A 385 -4.88 4.59 -2.40
CA ALA A 385 -6.22 4.03 -2.20
C ALA A 385 -6.18 2.50 -2.03
N ARG A 386 -5.50 1.78 -2.94
CA ARG A 386 -5.29 0.32 -2.87
C ARG A 386 -4.66 -0.08 -1.53
N HIS A 387 -3.50 0.49 -1.22
CA HIS A 387 -2.67 0.11 -0.06
C HIS A 387 -3.15 0.68 1.28
N SER A 388 -4.15 1.58 1.29
CA SER A 388 -4.77 2.09 2.52
C SER A 388 -6.13 1.48 2.87
N ALA A 389 -6.72 0.68 1.99
CA ALA A 389 -8.03 0.05 2.22
C ALA A 389 -8.01 -0.87 3.46
N GLY A 390 -7.12 -1.86 3.49
CA GLY A 390 -6.95 -2.77 4.64
C GLY A 390 -6.56 -2.06 5.96
N LEU A 391 -5.78 -0.98 5.86
CA LEU A 391 -5.36 -0.17 7.02
C LEU A 391 -6.52 0.56 7.71
N ARG A 392 -7.62 0.85 6.98
CA ARG A 392 -8.82 1.45 7.57
C ARG A 392 -9.63 0.40 8.34
N LEU A 393 -9.82 -0.78 7.76
CA LEU A 393 -10.54 -1.90 8.38
C LEU A 393 -9.89 -2.29 9.73
N ALA A 394 -8.56 -2.45 9.77
CA ALA A 394 -7.82 -2.79 10.99
C ALA A 394 -7.96 -1.76 12.14
N LYS A 395 -8.31 -0.50 11.84
CA LYS A 395 -8.53 0.54 12.86
C LYS A 395 -9.94 0.55 13.43
N VAL A 396 -10.96 0.24 12.62
CA VAL A 396 -12.35 0.12 13.10
C VAL A 396 -12.42 -0.97 14.17
N ARG A 397 -11.80 -2.13 13.91
CA ARG A 397 -11.81 -3.31 14.78
C ARG A 397 -11.06 -3.15 16.11
N ARG A 398 -10.19 -2.14 16.25
CA ARG A 398 -9.47 -1.84 17.50
C ARG A 398 -10.19 -0.85 18.42
N ALA A 399 -11.35 -0.33 18.03
CA ALA A 399 -12.23 0.40 18.93
C ALA A 399 -12.98 -0.61 19.82
N PRO A 400 -12.77 -0.65 21.16
CA PRO A 400 -13.43 -1.65 21.99
C PRO A 400 -14.95 -1.45 21.96
N PRO A 401 -15.75 -2.48 21.61
CA PRO A 401 -17.21 -2.34 21.45
C PRO A 401 -17.95 -1.98 22.76
N GLY A 402 -17.27 -2.04 23.91
CA GLY A 402 -17.84 -1.86 25.24
C GLY A 402 -17.71 -0.47 25.88
N ARG A 403 -17.03 0.52 25.27
CA ARG A 403 -17.13 1.91 25.76
C ARG A 403 -18.35 2.60 25.18
N SER A 404 -19.53 2.06 25.55
CA SER A 404 -20.74 2.86 25.64
C SER A 404 -20.37 4.18 26.29
N ARG A 405 -20.68 5.25 25.58
CA ARG A 405 -20.61 6.63 26.05
C ARG A 405 -21.49 6.71 27.29
N ARG A 406 -20.94 6.36 28.48
CA ARG A 406 -21.50 6.78 29.77
C ARG A 406 -21.48 8.29 29.68
N VAL A 407 -22.61 8.82 29.24
CA VAL A 407 -22.98 10.21 29.38
C VAL A 407 -22.77 10.47 30.86
N ARG A 408 -21.64 11.10 31.19
CA ARG A 408 -21.56 11.86 32.42
C ARG A 408 -22.62 12.92 32.22
N ALA A 409 -23.81 12.61 32.73
CA ALA A 409 -24.80 13.60 33.09
C ALA A 409 -24.07 14.48 34.12
N VAL A 410 -23.35 15.48 33.60
CA VAL A 410 -22.87 16.59 34.39
C VAL A 410 -24.15 17.26 34.85
N GLN A 411 -24.56 16.91 36.07
CA GLN A 411 -25.62 17.60 36.76
C GLN A 411 -25.18 19.06 36.85
N ARG A 412 -25.72 19.88 35.95
CA ARG A 412 -25.68 21.33 36.04
C ARG A 412 -26.42 21.70 37.32
N LYS A 413 -25.71 21.75 38.45
CA LYS A 413 -26.23 22.34 39.68
C LYS A 413 -26.56 23.80 39.36
N LYS A 414 -27.82 24.16 39.56
CA LYS A 414 -28.30 25.54 39.53
C LYS A 414 -27.49 26.39 40.51
N ALA A 415 -26.85 27.42 39.98
CA ALA A 415 -26.80 28.77 40.55
C ALA A 415 -27.35 29.66 39.40
N VAL A 416 -28.42 30.45 39.49
CA VAL A 416 -29.01 31.28 40.57
C VAL A 416 -28.13 32.50 40.85
N VAL A 417 -28.67 33.70 40.55
CA VAL A 417 -28.08 35.06 40.71
C VAL A 417 -26.99 35.38 39.66
N GLU A 418 -26.99 36.49 38.91
CA GLU A 418 -27.90 37.67 38.81
C GLU A 418 -27.89 38.31 37.41
N GLU A 419 -28.57 39.45 37.27
CA GLU A 419 -28.89 40.21 36.05
C GLU A 419 -27.69 40.89 35.35
N SER A 420 -27.80 41.08 34.03
CA SER A 420 -27.42 42.35 33.37
C SER A 420 -28.08 42.46 32.00
N GLU A 421 -28.87 43.51 31.79
CA GLU A 421 -29.63 43.81 30.57
C GLU A 421 -28.74 44.41 29.47
N SER A 422 -29.07 44.14 28.19
CA SER A 422 -28.92 45.12 27.10
C SER A 422 -29.66 44.65 25.85
N GLU A 423 -30.72 45.38 25.47
CA GLU A 423 -31.56 45.16 24.30
C GLU A 423 -30.96 45.72 23.00
N SER A 424 -31.48 45.27 21.86
CA SER A 424 -31.59 45.87 20.50
C SER A 424 -31.41 44.77 19.45
N GLU A 425 -32.48 44.16 18.92
CA GLU A 425 -33.46 44.71 17.96
C GLU A 425 -32.85 45.16 16.62
N SER A 426 -33.03 44.33 15.60
CA SER A 426 -33.56 44.72 14.27
C SER A 426 -33.77 43.47 13.41
N GLU A 427 -35.02 43.01 13.34
CA GLU A 427 -35.50 42.26 12.17
C GLU A 427 -35.77 43.26 11.03
N GLU A 428 -35.69 42.83 9.77
CA GLU A 428 -36.81 42.97 8.83
C GLU A 428 -36.64 41.97 7.67
N GLU A 429 -37.79 41.45 7.24
CA GLU A 429 -37.99 40.49 6.16
C GLU A 429 -37.69 41.08 4.77
N LEU A 430 -37.55 40.22 3.73
CA LEU A 430 -38.59 40.07 2.70
C LEU A 430 -38.12 39.24 1.47
N LEU A 431 -38.96 38.23 1.16
CA LEU A 431 -39.34 37.71 -0.17
C LEU A 431 -38.36 36.92 -1.07
N ASP A 432 -38.71 35.64 -1.24
CA ASP A 432 -39.03 34.97 -2.50
C ASP A 432 -38.52 35.55 -3.83
N HIS A 433 -37.91 34.68 -4.66
CA HIS A 433 -38.44 34.43 -6.02
C HIS A 433 -37.91 33.15 -6.69
N ALA A 434 -38.86 32.41 -7.29
CA ALA A 434 -38.75 31.60 -8.52
C ALA A 434 -37.80 30.39 -8.56
N SER A 435 -38.37 29.22 -8.26
CA SER A 435 -38.06 27.99 -9.00
C SER A 435 -38.49 28.12 -10.47
N ALA A 436 -37.62 27.70 -11.40
CA ALA A 436 -37.92 27.65 -12.83
C ALA A 436 -37.84 26.20 -13.33
N SER A 437 -38.99 25.59 -13.54
CA SER A 437 -39.15 24.28 -14.17
C SER A 437 -38.78 24.33 -15.65
N THR A 438 -38.03 23.35 -16.16
CA THR A 438 -37.88 23.11 -17.60
C THR A 438 -38.46 21.75 -17.98
N SER A 439 -39.66 21.79 -18.57
CA SER A 439 -40.34 20.61 -19.10
C SER A 439 -40.66 20.79 -20.59
N SER A 440 -40.21 19.80 -21.38
CA SER A 440 -40.85 19.28 -22.61
C SER A 440 -41.23 20.21 -23.77
N LEU A 441 -40.59 20.00 -24.94
CA LEU A 441 -41.18 19.91 -26.30
C LEU A 441 -40.16 19.08 -27.13
N SER A 442 -40.39 17.81 -27.48
CA SER A 442 -41.23 17.30 -28.58
C SER A 442 -40.81 17.75 -29.99
N SER A 443 -40.11 16.89 -30.73
CA SER A 443 -40.14 16.87 -32.20
C SER A 443 -40.05 15.44 -32.73
N SER A 444 -41.21 14.89 -33.09
CA SER A 444 -41.34 13.68 -33.88
C SER A 444 -40.80 13.88 -35.29
N PHE A 445 -39.98 12.96 -35.80
CA PHE A 445 -40.02 12.57 -37.20
C PHE A 445 -39.84 11.05 -37.33
N ASP A 446 -40.62 10.49 -38.25
CA ASP A 446 -40.87 9.08 -38.51
C ASP A 446 -40.49 8.79 -39.99
N HIS A 447 -40.44 7.51 -40.34
CA HIS A 447 -40.21 6.90 -41.67
C HIS A 447 -38.76 6.75 -42.16
N GLY A 448 -38.43 5.52 -42.58
CA GLY A 448 -37.16 5.18 -43.25
C GLY A 448 -36.92 3.67 -43.32
N ASP A 449 -37.86 2.91 -43.87
CA ASP A 449 -37.87 1.43 -43.88
C ASP A 449 -37.08 0.80 -45.04
N ALA A 450 -36.61 -0.43 -44.80
CA ALA A 450 -36.37 -1.55 -45.73
C ALA A 450 -35.18 -1.60 -46.76
N HIS A 451 -34.68 -2.85 -46.90
CA HIS A 451 -33.94 -3.48 -48.01
C HIS A 451 -32.43 -3.14 -48.22
N ALA A 452 -31.57 -4.06 -48.72
CA ALA A 452 -31.56 -5.54 -48.77
C ALA A 452 -30.15 -6.02 -49.23
N ASP A 453 -29.85 -7.30 -48.97
CA ASP A 453 -28.84 -8.23 -49.53
C ASP A 453 -27.79 -7.77 -50.57
N GLY A 454 -26.53 -8.25 -50.43
CA GLY A 454 -25.49 -8.13 -51.46
C GLY A 454 -24.20 -8.91 -51.15
N ASP A 455 -23.80 -9.82 -52.04
CA ASP A 455 -22.84 -10.93 -51.80
C ASP A 455 -21.38 -10.68 -52.27
N ALA A 456 -20.45 -11.53 -51.76
CA ALA A 456 -19.16 -12.00 -52.32
C ALA A 456 -18.04 -11.09 -52.96
N ILE A 457 -16.87 -11.00 -52.29
CA ILE A 457 -15.51 -11.59 -52.62
C ILE A 457 -15.08 -11.74 -54.13
N PRO A 458 -13.79 -11.60 -54.61
CA PRO A 458 -12.60 -10.82 -54.20
C PRO A 458 -11.75 -10.16 -55.36
N GLY A 459 -10.67 -9.40 -55.04
CA GLY A 459 -9.33 -9.66 -55.61
C GLY A 459 -8.67 -8.74 -56.68
N SER A 460 -7.32 -8.72 -56.63
CA SER A 460 -6.31 -8.33 -57.65
C SER A 460 -5.79 -6.87 -57.79
N THR A 461 -4.48 -6.79 -58.05
CA THR A 461 -3.60 -5.64 -58.38
C THR A 461 -2.77 -6.00 -59.64
N PRO A 462 -1.83 -5.16 -60.16
CA PRO A 462 -1.83 -3.76 -60.60
C PRO A 462 -1.62 -3.69 -62.16
N PRO A 463 -1.12 -2.64 -62.90
CA PRO A 463 0.17 -1.91 -62.72
C PRO A 463 0.23 -0.39 -63.10
N SER A 464 1.43 0.19 -62.94
CA SER A 464 1.99 1.52 -63.39
C SER A 464 2.03 1.70 -64.94
N PRO A 465 2.44 2.83 -65.61
CA PRO A 465 3.22 4.04 -65.22
C PRO A 465 2.69 5.42 -65.78
N THR A 466 3.25 6.65 -65.60
CA THR A 466 4.57 7.20 -66.02
C THR A 466 4.89 8.66 -65.57
N LYS A 467 6.17 8.92 -65.26
CA LYS A 467 7.06 10.09 -65.57
C LYS A 467 6.53 11.55 -65.71
N ARG A 468 7.12 12.46 -64.89
CA ARG A 468 7.64 13.85 -65.14
C ARG A 468 8.12 14.41 -63.77
N LYS A 469 9.27 15.05 -63.50
CA LYS A 469 10.51 15.51 -64.19
C LYS A 469 10.56 16.87 -64.91
N PHE A 470 10.62 17.97 -64.14
CA PHE A 470 11.40 19.22 -64.32
C PHE A 470 11.54 19.82 -62.90
N ALA A 471 12.68 20.17 -62.27
CA ALA A 471 14.01 20.71 -62.63
C ALA A 471 14.13 22.24 -62.44
N SER A 472 15.19 22.67 -61.71
CA SER A 472 15.78 24.03 -61.61
C SER A 472 14.90 25.16 -61.01
N SER A 473 15.42 26.17 -60.29
CA SER A 473 16.80 26.51 -59.86
C SER A 473 16.78 27.67 -58.85
N SER A 474 17.89 27.86 -58.10
CA SER A 474 18.45 29.16 -57.62
C SER A 474 17.57 30.10 -56.75
N SER A 475 18.09 30.91 -55.81
CA SER A 475 19.46 31.35 -55.54
C SER A 475 19.61 31.94 -54.11
N SER A 476 20.86 32.02 -53.65
CA SER A 476 21.49 33.12 -52.88
C SER A 476 20.73 34.46 -52.83
N SER A 477 20.86 35.34 -51.81
CA SER A 477 21.84 35.49 -50.71
C SER A 477 21.47 36.72 -49.86
N SER A 478 22.09 36.88 -48.66
CA SER A 478 22.46 38.18 -48.00
C SER A 478 21.32 39.20 -47.69
N SER A 479 21.36 40.08 -46.68
CA SER A 479 22.44 40.61 -45.83
C SER A 479 21.88 41.29 -44.55
N SER A 480 22.79 41.57 -43.63
CA SER A 480 22.69 42.39 -42.41
C SER A 480 22.11 43.82 -42.51
N SER A 481 21.34 44.22 -41.49
CA SER A 481 21.36 45.52 -40.76
C SER A 481 20.33 45.45 -39.59
N SER A 482 20.44 46.00 -38.37
CA SER A 482 21.22 47.06 -37.69
C SER A 482 20.53 48.44 -37.52
N SER A 483 19.66 48.56 -36.51
CA SER A 483 19.33 49.76 -35.68
C SER A 483 18.33 49.29 -34.57
N GLU A 484 18.37 49.67 -33.28
CA GLU A 484 18.52 50.94 -32.55
C GLU A 484 17.28 51.88 -32.57
N ASN A 485 16.93 52.36 -31.35
CA ASN A 485 15.78 53.19 -30.89
C ASN A 485 14.60 52.42 -30.25
N ALA A 486 13.88 52.93 -29.23
CA ALA A 486 14.18 53.92 -28.18
C ALA A 486 13.08 53.89 -27.07
N GLU A 487 13.46 54.17 -25.83
CA GLU A 487 12.71 54.81 -24.72
C GLU A 487 11.19 54.54 -24.43
N SER A 488 10.94 54.02 -23.22
CA SER A 488 10.01 54.59 -22.19
C SER A 488 8.47 54.59 -22.41
N PRO A 489 7.61 54.81 -21.36
CA PRO A 489 7.89 55.27 -20.00
C PRO A 489 7.29 54.46 -18.81
N LEU A 490 7.71 54.89 -17.61
CA LEU A 490 7.28 54.42 -16.28
C LEU A 490 5.88 54.93 -15.88
N SER A 491 5.18 54.22 -14.99
CA SER A 491 3.99 54.72 -14.27
C SER A 491 4.17 54.67 -12.73
N ALA A 492 3.32 55.41 -12.01
CA ALA A 492 3.74 56.11 -10.79
C ALA A 492 3.48 55.40 -9.45
N LYS A 493 4.32 55.76 -8.46
CA LYS A 493 4.25 55.35 -7.05
C LYS A 493 3.05 55.98 -6.32
N ARG A 494 2.46 55.24 -5.37
CA ARG A 494 1.67 55.81 -4.24
C ARG A 494 2.38 55.56 -2.91
N TYR A 495 2.49 56.62 -2.11
CA TYR A 495 3.08 56.60 -0.77
C TYR A 495 2.15 55.97 0.28
N ARG A 496 2.72 55.29 1.29
CA ARG A 496 2.23 55.35 2.68
C ARG A 496 3.41 55.30 3.67
N LYS A 497 3.37 56.19 4.67
CA LYS A 497 4.28 56.22 5.83
C LYS A 497 3.89 55.10 6.82
N THR A 498 4.86 54.58 7.60
CA THR A 498 4.91 54.79 9.07
C THR A 498 6.16 54.18 9.75
N ALA A 499 6.54 54.82 10.87
CA ALA A 499 7.19 54.27 12.06
C ALA A 499 8.59 53.61 11.95
N THR A 500 9.61 54.43 12.18
CA THR A 500 10.91 54.02 12.74
C THR A 500 10.78 53.51 14.17
N ARG A 501 11.51 52.44 14.52
CA ARG A 501 11.89 52.13 15.91
C ARG A 501 13.30 51.55 15.94
N SER A 502 14.15 52.08 16.82
CA SER A 502 15.56 51.75 16.93
C SER A 502 15.83 50.65 17.96
N SER A 503 16.81 49.81 17.65
CA SER A 503 17.60 49.01 18.59
C SER A 503 18.93 48.71 17.89
N VAL A 504 19.94 49.57 18.07
CA VAL A 504 21.04 49.34 19.02
C VAL A 504 21.82 48.06 18.67
N SER A 505 22.98 48.28 18.07
CA SER A 505 23.98 47.28 17.72
C SER A 505 24.67 46.70 18.96
N LYS A 506 25.11 45.44 18.84
CA LYS A 506 26.24 44.93 19.60
C LYS A 506 27.03 43.95 18.73
N ALA A 507 28.29 44.28 18.46
CA ALA A 507 29.26 43.36 17.91
C ALA A 507 29.96 42.63 19.06
N VAL A 508 30.12 41.32 18.93
CA VAL A 508 31.09 40.50 19.65
C VAL A 508 31.54 39.45 18.64
N GLU A 509 32.79 39.54 18.19
CA GLU A 509 33.52 38.35 17.78
C GLU A 509 33.95 37.63 19.04
N GLU A 510 33.82 36.31 19.09
CA GLU A 510 34.81 35.48 19.77
C GLU A 510 34.77 34.06 19.19
N ASP A 511 35.95 33.47 19.11
CA ASP A 511 36.29 32.20 18.47
C ASP A 511 36.18 31.07 19.50
N GLU A 512 35.38 30.03 19.23
CA GLU A 512 35.43 28.79 20.01
C GLU A 512 35.08 27.56 19.15
N SER A 513 36.10 26.75 18.91
CA SER A 513 36.07 25.48 18.19
C SER A 513 35.43 24.37 19.03
N ASP A 514 34.14 24.11 18.85
CA ASP A 514 33.42 23.09 19.62
C ASP A 514 33.25 21.77 18.83
N GLY A 515 33.89 20.71 19.33
CA GLY A 515 33.90 19.38 18.72
C GLY A 515 32.71 18.56 19.17
N ASP A 516 31.63 18.53 18.38
CA ASP A 516 30.33 17.96 18.76
C ASP A 516 30.31 16.41 18.75
N GLY A 517 31.00 15.81 19.72
CA GLY A 517 30.95 14.39 20.02
C GLY A 517 29.62 14.01 20.68
N TYR A 518 28.73 13.34 19.94
CA TYR A 518 27.42 12.93 20.42
C TYR A 518 27.48 12.02 21.67
N VAL A 519 27.37 12.64 22.85
CA VAL A 519 27.19 11.93 24.12
C VAL A 519 25.70 11.67 24.33
N GLY A 520 25.30 10.41 24.12
CA GLY A 520 23.91 9.97 24.34
C GLY A 520 23.41 10.23 25.77
N PRO A 521 22.09 10.20 26.01
CA PRO A 521 21.49 10.63 27.27
C PRO A 521 22.07 9.87 28.47
N LYS A 522 22.89 10.55 29.29
CA LYS A 522 23.38 10.01 30.57
C LYS A 522 22.19 9.73 31.48
N THR A 523 21.76 8.48 31.53
CA THR A 523 20.81 7.98 32.54
C THR A 523 21.41 8.24 33.91
N LYS A 524 20.91 9.26 34.62
CA LYS A 524 21.30 9.56 35.99
C LYS A 524 20.88 8.38 36.86
N ALA A 525 21.82 7.47 37.14
CA ALA A 525 21.66 6.40 38.11
C ALA A 525 21.31 7.03 39.46
N ARG A 526 20.03 6.99 39.82
CA ARG A 526 19.49 7.62 41.02
C ARG A 526 19.95 6.79 42.22
N LYS A 527 21.07 7.20 42.82
CA LYS A 527 21.59 6.66 44.09
C LYS A 527 20.43 6.47 45.08
N THR A 528 20.15 5.22 45.42
CA THR A 528 19.22 4.84 46.49
C THR A 528 19.88 5.11 47.85
N ALA A 529 19.88 6.37 48.26
CA ALA A 529 20.21 6.73 49.62
C ALA A 529 19.02 6.42 50.54
N SER A 530 19.31 5.57 51.52
CA SER A 530 18.61 5.37 52.81
C SER A 530 17.67 6.49 53.25
N GLY A 531 16.49 6.11 53.78
CA GLY A 531 15.70 6.96 54.68
C GLY A 531 14.35 7.47 54.15
N VAL A 532 13.40 6.57 53.90
CA VAL A 532 11.97 6.96 53.79
C VAL A 532 11.27 6.66 55.11
N ALA A 533 10.88 7.71 55.83
CA ALA A 533 10.06 7.59 57.02
C ALA A 533 8.67 7.04 56.67
N THR A 534 8.28 5.96 57.34
CA THR A 534 6.95 5.37 57.24
C THR A 534 5.89 6.33 57.80
N ARG A 535 5.15 7.01 56.92
CA ARG A 535 3.88 7.65 57.30
C ARG A 535 2.88 6.55 57.66
N SER A 536 2.57 6.45 58.95
CA SER A 536 1.56 5.53 59.47
C SER A 536 0.18 5.81 58.87
N SER A 537 -0.48 4.78 58.37
CA SER A 537 -1.87 4.85 57.95
C SER A 537 -2.76 5.04 59.19
N GLY A 538 -3.52 6.13 59.22
CA GLY A 538 -4.45 6.44 60.30
C GLY A 538 -5.56 5.38 60.38
N ARG A 539 -5.42 4.43 61.29
CA ARG A 539 -6.43 3.40 61.58
C ARG A 539 -7.65 4.06 62.23
N THR A 540 -8.80 3.96 61.59
CA THR A 540 -10.08 4.47 62.11
C THR A 540 -10.41 3.82 63.45
N LYS A 541 -10.60 4.65 64.48
CA LYS A 541 -11.11 4.18 65.78
C LYS A 541 -12.57 3.76 65.62
N ARG A 542 -12.90 2.52 65.99
CA ARG A 542 -14.30 2.14 66.26
C ARG A 542 -14.74 2.79 67.56
N PHE A 543 -15.85 3.53 67.53
CA PHE A 543 -16.59 3.84 68.75
C PHE A 543 -17.30 2.58 69.23
N ALA A 544 -17.01 2.15 70.45
CA ALA A 544 -17.80 1.21 71.21
C ALA A 544 -18.02 1.85 72.59
N GLY A 545 -19.19 2.44 72.78
CA GLY A 545 -19.60 3.08 74.03
C GLY A 545 -20.92 2.48 74.48
N SER A 546 -20.83 1.54 75.42
CA SER A 546 -21.97 1.00 76.14
C SER A 546 -22.22 1.86 77.37
N TYR A 547 -23.44 2.34 77.54
CA TYR A 547 -23.96 2.75 78.84
C TYR A 547 -25.35 2.15 79.02
N CYS A 548 -25.46 1.27 80.00
CA CYS A 548 -26.69 1.09 80.76
C CYS A 548 -26.50 1.90 82.04
N ASP A 549 -27.41 2.84 82.28
CA ASP A 549 -28.18 3.01 83.52
C ASP A 549 -29.39 3.90 83.19
#